data_AF-F3FXE3-F1
#
_entry.id   AF-F3FXE3-F1
#
_cell.length_a   1.000
_cell.length_b   1.000
_cell.length_c   1.000
_cell.angle_alpha   90.00
_cell.angle_beta   90.00
_cell.angle_gamma   90.00
#
_symmetry.space_group_name_H-M   'P 1'
#
loop_
_entity.id
_entity.type
_entity.pdbx_description
1 polymer ?
#
loop_
_entity_poly.entity_id
_entity_poly.type
_entity_poly.pdbx_seq_one_letter_code
_entity_poly.pdbx_strand_id
1 'polypeptide(L)' 'MIRRMNRKWYEVARQVMETQEISQEEMAERMGVTPGAVGHWLNGKREPKIEVINRFLTELGLP' A
#
# COMPACT_ATOMS: atom_id res chain seq x y z
N MET A 1 10.92 -18.76 -18.06
CA MET A 1 10.68 -17.37 -18.50
C MET A 1 10.46 -16.50 -17.27
N ILE A 2 11.50 -15.87 -16.74
CA ILE A 2 11.37 -14.97 -15.58
C ILE A 2 10.87 -13.63 -16.13
N ARG A 3 9.56 -13.39 -16.08
CA ARG A 3 9.02 -12.06 -16.35
C ARG A 3 9.54 -11.14 -15.26
N ARG A 4 10.44 -10.22 -15.62
CA ARG A 4 10.81 -9.10 -14.76
C ARG A 4 9.56 -8.23 -14.62
N MET A 5 8.78 -8.47 -13.57
CA MET A 5 7.59 -7.69 -13.28
C MET A 5 8.03 -6.33 -12.73
N ASN A 6 7.84 -5.28 -13.52
CA ASN A 6 7.97 -3.90 -13.06
C ASN A 6 6.73 -3.53 -12.23
N ARG A 7 6.57 -4.15 -11.05
CA ARG A 7 5.42 -3.94 -10.16
C ARG A 7 5.49 -2.58 -9.50
N LYS A 8 4.38 -1.86 -9.48
CA LYS A 8 4.24 -0.66 -8.66
C LYS A 8 4.13 -1.07 -7.19
N TRP A 9 4.65 -0.24 -6.29
CA TRP A 9 4.65 -0.53 -4.84
C TRP A 9 3.23 -0.84 -4.33
N TYR A 10 2.22 -0.13 -4.83
CA TYR A 10 0.83 -0.30 -4.41
C TYR A 10 0.18 -1.61 -4.89
N GLU A 11 0.73 -2.26 -5.92
CA GLU A 11 0.28 -3.59 -6.34
C GLU A 11 0.78 -4.65 -5.38
N VAL A 12 2.03 -4.53 -4.92
CA VAL A 12 2.60 -5.37 -3.86
C VAL A 12 1.85 -5.15 -2.55
N ALA A 13 1.63 -3.89 -2.17
CA ALA A 13 0.90 -3.55 -0.95
C ALA A 13 -0.52 -4.14 -0.94
N ARG A 14 -1.27 -4.04 -2.05
CA ARG A 14 -2.61 -4.66 -2.17
C ARG A 14 -2.58 -6.16 -1.98
N GLN A 15 -1.66 -6.85 -2.66
CA GLN A 15 -1.55 -8.30 -2.55
C GLN A 15 -1.26 -8.75 -1.11
N VAL A 16 -0.42 -7.99 -0.40
CA VAL A 16 -0.06 -8.29 0.99
C VAL A 16 -1.20 -7.96 1.95
N MET A 17 -1.90 -6.84 1.76
CA MET A 17 -3.12 -6.52 2.52
C MET A 17 -4.19 -7.60 2.35
N GLU A 18 -4.44 -8.06 1.12
CA GLU A 18 -5.38 -9.17 0.84
C GLU A 18 -4.95 -10.46 1.55
N THR A 19 -3.66 -10.78 1.54
CA THR A 19 -3.12 -11.98 2.20
C THR A 19 -3.22 -11.91 3.74
N GLN A 20 -3.08 -10.71 4.31
CA GLN A 20 -3.16 -10.48 5.76
C GLN A 20 -4.57 -10.09 6.24
N GLU A 21 -5.57 -10.08 5.34
CA GLU A 21 -6.95 -9.66 5.61
C GLU A 21 -7.08 -8.23 6.17
N ILE A 22 -6.17 -7.33 5.78
CA ILE A 22 -6.16 -5.92 6.21
C ILE A 22 -7.03 -5.09 5.26
N SER A 23 -8.06 -4.43 5.82
CA SER A 23 -8.92 -3.50 5.07
C SER A 23 -8.25 -2.15 4.80
N GLN A 24 -8.81 -1.35 3.87
CA GLN A 24 -8.30 0.01 3.63
C GLN A 24 -8.56 0.93 4.83
N GLU A 25 -9.68 0.71 5.52
CA GLU A 25 -10.06 1.39 6.76
C GLU A 25 -9.05 1.10 7.86
N GLU A 26 -8.74 -0.18 8.11
CA GLU A 26 -7.76 -0.56 9.11
C GLU A 26 -6.36 -0.01 8.78
N MET A 27 -5.95 -0.09 7.52
CA MET A 27 -4.67 0.48 7.10
C MET A 27 -4.66 2.01 7.26
N ALA A 28 -5.78 2.67 7.01
CA ALA A 28 -5.91 4.12 7.23
C ALA A 28 -5.79 4.47 8.72
N GLU A 29 -6.37 3.67 9.61
CA GLU A 29 -6.22 3.80 11.06
C GLU A 29 -4.76 3.65 11.50
N ARG A 30 -4.07 2.57 11.07
CA ARG A 30 -2.63 2.35 11.35
C ARG A 30 -1.77 3.52 10.87
N MET A 31 -2.11 4.05 9.70
CA MET A 31 -1.41 5.18 9.09
C MET A 31 -1.82 6.55 9.66
N GLY A 32 -2.88 6.65 10.46
CA GLY A 32 -3.41 7.92 10.96
C GLY A 32 -3.89 8.86 9.84
N VAL A 33 -4.49 8.30 8.78
CA VAL A 33 -4.99 9.05 7.61
C VAL A 33 -6.45 8.67 7.31
N THR A 34 -7.06 9.29 6.29
CA THR A 34 -8.42 8.94 5.88
C THR A 34 -8.42 7.69 4.99
N PRO A 35 -9.49 6.85 5.03
CA PRO A 35 -9.63 5.72 4.11
C PRO A 35 -9.54 6.13 2.62
N GLY A 36 -10.08 7.31 2.29
CA GLY A 36 -9.98 7.87 0.94
C GLY A 36 -8.54 8.18 0.49
N ALA A 37 -7.63 8.52 1.42
CA ALA A 37 -6.21 8.69 1.09
C ALA A 37 -5.58 7.35 0.70
N VAL A 38 -5.80 6.30 1.50
CA VAL A 38 -5.37 4.92 1.20
C VAL A 38 -5.92 4.46 -0.15
N GLY A 39 -7.23 4.64 -0.38
CA GLY A 39 -7.86 4.30 -1.64
C GLY A 39 -7.28 5.07 -2.84
N HIS A 40 -6.92 6.35 -2.70
CA HIS A 40 -6.25 7.07 -3.78
C HIS A 40 -4.86 6.51 -4.11
N TRP A 41 -4.08 6.10 -3.09
CA TRP A 41 -2.75 5.54 -3.29
C TRP A 41 -2.79 4.14 -3.90
N LEU A 42 -3.65 3.25 -3.37
CA LEU A 42 -3.75 1.87 -3.84
C LEU A 42 -4.28 1.74 -5.27
N ASN A 43 -5.05 2.74 -5.72
CA ASN A 43 -5.56 2.85 -7.09
C ASN A 43 -4.66 3.69 -8.02
N GLY A 44 -3.50 4.18 -7.54
CA GLY A 44 -2.60 5.02 -8.33
C GLY A 44 -3.18 6.38 -8.75
N LYS A 45 -4.24 6.85 -8.09
CA LYS A 45 -4.88 8.15 -8.38
C LYS A 45 -4.09 9.33 -7.83
N ARG A 46 -3.30 9.12 -6.78
CA ARG A 46 -2.37 10.08 -6.20
C ARG A 46 -1.09 9.36 -5.79
N GLU A 47 0.06 9.93 -6.14
CA GLU A 47 1.34 9.45 -5.63
C GLU A 47 1.61 10.10 -4.27
N PRO A 48 1.72 9.32 -3.18
CA PRO A 48 2.17 9.85 -1.90
C PRO A 48 3.67 10.19 -1.93
N LYS A 49 4.15 10.91 -0.91
CA LYS A 49 5.59 11.11 -0.75
C LYS A 49 6.28 9.78 -0.41
N ILE A 50 7.59 9.67 -0.69
CA ILE A 50 8.35 8.44 -0.46
C ILE A 50 8.34 8.00 1.01
N GLU A 51 8.31 8.95 1.96
CA GLU A 51 8.25 8.64 3.40
C GLU A 51 6.93 7.94 3.77
N VAL A 52 5.83 8.31 3.09
CA VAL A 52 4.53 7.67 3.28
C VAL A 52 4.53 6.27 2.66
N ILE A 53 5.17 6.09 1.50
CA ILE A 53 5.34 4.76 0.88
C ILE A 53 6.13 3.84 1.82
N ASN A 54 7.27 4.30 2.33
CA ASN A 54 8.12 3.52 3.25
C ASN A 54 7.35 3.14 4.52
N ARG A 55 6.62 4.08 5.12
CA ARG A 55 5.78 3.78 6.28
C ARG A 55 4.70 2.75 5.95
N PHE A 56 4.00 2.91 4.82
CA PHE A 56 2.95 1.97 4.39
C PHE A 56 3.50 0.56 4.24
N LEU A 57 4.66 0.41 3.60
CA LEU A 57 5.34 -0.89 3.44
C LEU A 57 5.78 -1.46 4.79
N THR A 58 6.30 -0.61 5.68
CA THR A 58 6.70 -1.01 7.04
C THR A 58 5.52 -1.57 7.85
N GLU A 59 4.34 -0.94 7.80
CA GLU A 59 3.12 -1.43 8.46
C GLU A 59 2.67 -2.81 7.94
N LEU A 60 3.09 -3.18 6.73
CA LEU A 60 2.83 -4.49 6.12
C LEU A 60 3.97 -5.50 6.31
N GLY A 61 5.05 -5.11 6.99
CA GLY A 61 6.26 -5.94 7.16
C GLY A 61 7.10 -6.09 5.89
N LEU A 62 7.01 -5.12 4.97
CA LEU A 62 7.75 -5.08 3.72
C LEU A 62 8.97 -4.15 3.83
N PRO A 63 10.05 -4.43 3.06
CA PRO A 63 11.26 -3.60 3.04
C PRO A 63 11.07 -2.22 2.41
#